data_AF-A0A7L7L4G1-F1
#
_entry.id   AF-A0A7L7L4G1-F1
#
_cell.length_a   1.000
_cell.length_b   1.000
_cell.length_c   1.000
_cell.angle_alpha   90.00
_cell.angle_beta   90.00
_cell.angle_gamma   90.00
#
_symmetry.space_group_name_H-M   'P 1'
#
loop_
_entity.id
_entity.type
_entity.pdbx_description
1 polymer ?
#
loop_
_entity_poly.entity_id
_entity_poly.type
_entity_poly.pdbx_seq_one_letter_code
_entity_poly.pdbx_strand_id
1 'polypeptide(L)'
;MKQHFWHINYVLVLDLISMVFIAIAFYLLTHEQIWVAISTLAAICLIAIIIFKANHNMKGAALIKNPTFEGAKDALERLSDWAKWLSGIQTAALGGLALLINNRPGIEKEPFVLVTALLFGVALICSAWVLSSLPSISLRIYATYGSQMRLKSPRTGTSKKYEIYELPFYHAFKGIPLSYVVTLQHWYWGIGILSFTWVLIQLPNYKPKQKDKASLIDIQINKESNIALYRTKNIYT
;
A
#
# COMPACT_ATOMS: atom_id res chain seq x y z
N MET A 1 5.75 -9.58 -32.69
CA MET A 1 6.25 -9.24 -31.33
C MET A 1 5.18 -8.71 -30.36
N LYS A 2 3.88 -9.04 -30.54
CA LYS A 2 2.77 -8.55 -29.68
C LYS A 2 2.16 -9.63 -28.75
N GLN A 3 2.47 -10.91 -28.98
CA GLN A 3 1.85 -12.01 -28.21
C GLN A 3 2.60 -12.37 -26.91
N HIS A 4 3.90 -12.08 -26.79
CA HIS A 4 4.65 -12.29 -25.54
C HIS A 4 4.35 -11.26 -24.44
N PHE A 5 3.67 -10.16 -24.78
CA PHE A 5 3.42 -9.02 -23.89
C PHE A 5 2.27 -9.27 -22.90
N TRP A 6 1.38 -10.21 -23.21
CA TRP A 6 0.23 -10.52 -22.35
C TRP A 6 0.60 -11.42 -21.17
N HIS A 7 1.58 -12.31 -21.31
CA HIS A 7 1.93 -13.28 -20.26
C HIS A 7 2.65 -12.66 -19.06
N ILE A 8 3.44 -11.58 -19.24
CA ILE A 8 4.23 -10.98 -18.16
C ILE A 8 3.36 -10.15 -17.19
N ASN A 9 2.26 -9.57 -17.70
CA ASN A 9 1.29 -8.83 -16.87
C ASN A 9 0.53 -9.75 -15.89
N TYR A 10 0.36 -11.03 -16.23
CA TYR A 10 -0.21 -12.00 -15.30
C TYR A 10 0.77 -12.34 -14.18
N VAL A 11 2.08 -12.38 -14.43
CA VAL A 11 3.08 -12.83 -13.44
C VAL A 11 3.24 -11.84 -12.27
N LEU A 12 3.22 -10.53 -12.52
CA LEU A 12 3.33 -9.54 -11.43
C LEU A 12 2.01 -9.30 -10.68
N VAL A 13 0.88 -9.44 -11.37
CA VAL A 13 -0.43 -9.54 -10.70
C VAL A 13 -0.45 -10.82 -9.87
N LEU A 14 0.10 -11.92 -10.37
CA LEU A 14 0.32 -13.16 -9.63
C LEU A 14 1.33 -12.98 -8.49
N ASP A 15 2.31 -12.08 -8.55
CA ASP A 15 3.26 -11.82 -7.45
C ASP A 15 2.68 -10.91 -6.37
N LEU A 16 1.87 -9.90 -6.74
CA LEU A 16 1.12 -9.12 -5.76
C LEU A 16 0.02 -9.97 -5.11
N ILE A 17 -0.65 -10.79 -5.92
CA ILE A 17 -1.56 -11.84 -5.46
C ILE A 17 -0.76 -12.86 -4.64
N SER A 18 0.48 -13.24 -4.99
CA SER A 18 1.26 -14.23 -4.24
C SER A 18 1.73 -13.68 -2.91
N MET A 19 2.16 -12.42 -2.82
CA MET A 19 2.48 -11.77 -1.54
C MET A 19 1.25 -11.61 -0.65
N VAL A 20 0.10 -11.29 -1.25
CA VAL A 20 -1.20 -11.30 -0.55
C VAL A 20 -1.57 -12.73 -0.12
N PHE A 21 -1.34 -13.75 -0.96
CA PHE A 21 -1.56 -15.16 -0.66
C PHE A 21 -0.57 -15.72 0.37
N ILE A 22 0.66 -15.20 0.46
CA ILE A 22 1.68 -15.58 1.46
C ILE A 22 1.32 -14.94 2.80
N ALA A 23 0.88 -13.68 2.82
CA ALA A 23 0.35 -13.02 4.01
C ALA A 23 -0.95 -13.70 4.49
N ILE A 24 -1.80 -14.14 3.55
CA ILE A 24 -2.99 -14.94 3.81
C ILE A 24 -2.60 -16.34 4.27
N ALA A 25 -1.63 -17.03 3.68
CA ALA A 25 -1.17 -18.35 4.12
C ALA A 25 -0.62 -18.34 5.56
N PHE A 26 0.03 -17.23 5.95
CA PHE A 26 0.41 -16.98 7.35
C PHE A 26 -0.79 -16.78 8.29
N TYR A 27 -1.91 -16.26 7.78
CA TYR A 27 -3.16 -16.05 8.52
C TYR A 27 -4.09 -17.29 8.52
N LEU A 28 -4.08 -18.07 7.43
CA LEU A 28 -4.84 -19.29 7.17
C LEU A 28 -4.43 -20.47 8.07
N LEU A 29 -3.36 -20.34 8.86
CA LEU A 29 -3.00 -21.32 9.89
C LEU A 29 -4.01 -21.38 11.05
N THR A 30 -5.05 -20.54 11.04
CA THR A 30 -6.18 -20.62 11.98
C THR A 30 -7.49 -20.84 11.22
N HIS A 31 -8.02 -22.06 11.31
CA HIS A 31 -8.95 -22.65 10.33
C HIS A 31 -10.36 -22.01 10.22
N GLU A 32 -10.74 -21.03 11.04
CA GLU A 32 -12.11 -20.49 11.07
C GLU A 32 -12.33 -19.17 10.29
N GLN A 33 -11.28 -18.43 9.90
CA GLN A 33 -11.45 -17.10 9.26
C GLN A 33 -11.12 -17.05 7.76
N ILE A 34 -10.89 -18.21 7.16
CA ILE A 34 -10.53 -18.37 5.74
C ILE A 34 -11.57 -17.73 4.82
N TRP A 35 -12.86 -18.01 5.06
CA TRP A 35 -13.95 -17.53 4.22
C TRP A 35 -14.15 -16.02 4.31
N VAL A 36 -13.90 -15.42 5.48
CA VAL A 36 -13.98 -13.97 5.69
C VAL A 36 -12.85 -13.25 4.93
N ALA A 37 -11.63 -13.78 5.00
CA ALA A 37 -10.51 -13.21 4.23
C ALA A 37 -10.74 -13.31 2.71
N ILE A 38 -11.18 -14.47 2.21
CA ILE A 38 -11.44 -14.69 0.78
C ILE A 38 -12.59 -13.80 0.28
N SER A 39 -13.71 -13.74 1.01
CA SER A 39 -14.84 -12.88 0.64
C SER A 39 -14.47 -11.40 0.66
N THR A 40 -13.67 -10.96 1.62
CA THR A 40 -13.16 -9.58 1.67
C THR A 40 -12.26 -9.30 0.48
N LEU A 41 -11.39 -10.24 0.10
CA LEU A 41 -10.53 -10.11 -1.08
C LEU A 41 -11.34 -10.01 -2.36
N ALA A 42 -12.35 -10.88 -2.52
CA ALA A 42 -13.23 -10.89 -3.67
C ALA A 42 -14.00 -9.57 -3.78
N ALA A 43 -14.49 -9.04 -2.65
CA ALA A 43 -15.15 -7.73 -2.60
C ALA A 43 -14.20 -6.59 -3.00
N ILE A 44 -12.96 -6.60 -2.50
CA ILE A 44 -11.92 -5.63 -2.86
C ILE A 44 -11.64 -5.69 -4.38
N CYS A 45 -11.43 -6.87 -4.93
CA CYS A 45 -11.20 -7.05 -6.37
C CYS A 45 -12.42 -6.59 -7.19
N LEU A 46 -13.65 -6.89 -6.75
CA LEU A 46 -14.88 -6.47 -7.43
C LEU A 46 -15.01 -4.94 -7.45
N ILE A 47 -14.78 -4.28 -6.31
CA ILE A 47 -14.82 -2.82 -6.22
C ILE A 47 -13.76 -2.19 -7.14
N ALA A 48 -12.54 -2.75 -7.17
CA ALA A 48 -11.48 -2.29 -8.06
C ALA A 48 -11.87 -2.41 -9.55
N ILE A 49 -12.57 -3.47 -9.94
CA ILE A 49 -13.11 -3.67 -11.30
C ILE A 49 -14.23 -2.68 -11.61
N ILE A 50 -15.16 -2.45 -10.67
CA ILE A 50 -16.25 -1.48 -10.84
C ILE A 50 -15.69 -0.07 -11.04
N ILE A 51 -14.74 0.35 -10.20
CA ILE A 51 -14.07 1.65 -10.32
C ILE A 51 -13.32 1.75 -11.65
N PHE A 52 -12.63 0.68 -12.08
CA PHE A 52 -11.93 0.67 -13.36
C PHE A 52 -12.90 0.92 -14.52
N LYS A 53 -14.04 0.23 -14.52
CA LYS A 53 -15.08 0.38 -15.56
C LYS A 53 -15.73 1.76 -15.53
N ALA A 54 -16.03 2.28 -14.34
CA ALA A 54 -16.58 3.63 -14.17
C ALA A 54 -15.61 4.71 -14.67
N ASN A 55 -14.34 4.65 -14.27
CA ASN A 55 -13.31 5.57 -14.74
C ASN A 55 -13.08 5.46 -16.25
N HIS A 56 -13.14 4.26 -16.83
CA HIS A 56 -13.05 4.09 -18.28
C HIS A 56 -14.18 4.81 -19.03
N ASN A 57 -15.40 4.76 -18.50
CA ASN A 57 -16.56 5.42 -19.10
C ASN A 57 -16.51 6.95 -18.94
N MET A 58 -15.97 7.46 -17.83
CA MET A 58 -15.86 8.91 -17.57
C MET A 58 -14.77 9.61 -18.41
N LYS A 59 -13.82 8.86 -19.00
CA LYS A 59 -12.81 9.42 -19.93
C LYS A 59 -13.43 10.14 -21.14
N GLY A 60 -14.67 9.79 -21.52
CA GLY A 60 -15.37 10.46 -22.61
C GLY A 60 -15.94 11.84 -22.26
N ALA A 61 -16.20 12.13 -20.97
CA ALA A 61 -16.96 13.31 -20.54
C ALA A 61 -16.09 14.43 -19.92
N ALA A 62 -15.00 14.08 -19.23
CA ALA A 62 -14.13 15.05 -18.56
C ALA A 62 -13.00 15.55 -19.46
N LEU A 63 -13.35 16.26 -20.53
CA LEU A 63 -12.38 16.90 -21.43
C LEU A 63 -11.94 18.25 -20.84
N ILE A 64 -10.95 18.23 -19.94
CA ILE A 64 -10.14 19.44 -19.72
C ILE A 64 -9.37 19.68 -21.02
N LYS A 65 -9.88 20.60 -21.85
CA LYS A 65 -9.22 21.03 -23.08
C LYS A 65 -7.93 21.76 -22.70
N ASN A 66 -6.80 21.09 -22.91
CA ASN A 66 -5.43 21.61 -22.77
C ASN A 66 -5.10 22.12 -21.35
N PRO A 67 -4.67 21.23 -20.43
CA PRO A 67 -4.10 21.69 -19.15
C PRO A 67 -2.96 22.68 -19.42
N THR A 68 -2.73 23.65 -18.54
CA THR A 68 -1.54 24.53 -18.62
C THR A 68 -0.36 23.85 -17.94
N PHE A 69 0.87 24.27 -18.31
CA PHE A 69 2.09 23.76 -17.66
C PHE A 69 2.07 24.02 -16.14
N GLU A 70 1.76 25.27 -15.73
CA GLU A 70 1.68 25.64 -14.32
C GLU A 70 0.58 24.86 -13.59
N GLY A 71 -0.58 24.63 -14.23
CA GLY A 71 -1.65 23.83 -13.65
C GLY A 71 -1.25 22.37 -13.45
N ALA A 72 -0.50 21.79 -14.39
CA ALA A 72 0.00 20.43 -14.26
C ALA A 72 1.08 20.31 -13.16
N LYS A 73 1.94 21.33 -13.02
CA LYS A 73 2.95 21.41 -11.95
C LYS A 73 2.30 21.53 -10.57
N ASP A 74 1.37 22.47 -10.40
CA ASP A 74 0.62 22.66 -9.14
C ASP A 74 -0.16 21.39 -8.77
N ALA A 75 -0.80 20.73 -9.73
CA ALA A 75 -1.49 19.46 -9.49
C ALA A 75 -0.55 18.34 -9.00
N LEU A 76 0.66 18.24 -9.56
CA LEU A 76 1.65 17.24 -9.12
C LEU A 76 2.18 17.55 -7.71
N GLU A 77 2.40 18.81 -7.38
CA GLU A 77 2.86 19.24 -6.05
C GLU A 77 1.80 18.92 -4.99
N ARG A 78 0.55 19.30 -5.24
CA ARG A 78 -0.59 18.95 -4.36
C ARG A 78 -0.75 17.45 -4.22
N LEU A 79 -0.57 16.69 -5.30
CA LEU A 79 -0.66 15.23 -5.25
C LEU A 79 0.47 14.61 -4.43
N SER A 80 1.69 15.14 -4.53
CA SER A 80 2.83 14.76 -3.67
C SER A 80 2.49 14.96 -2.20
N ASP A 81 2.03 16.16 -1.84
CA ASP A 81 1.80 16.51 -0.44
C ASP A 81 0.63 15.74 0.14
N TRP A 82 -0.41 15.54 -0.65
CA TRP A 82 -1.52 14.67 -0.29
C TRP A 82 -1.09 13.22 -0.07
N ALA A 83 -0.28 12.64 -0.97
CA ALA A 83 0.19 11.27 -0.83
C ALA A 83 1.12 11.10 0.39
N LYS A 84 1.99 12.07 0.68
CA LYS A 84 2.81 12.09 1.90
C LYS A 84 1.94 12.14 3.15
N TRP A 85 0.99 13.07 3.19
CA TRP A 85 0.09 13.23 4.34
C TRP A 85 -0.72 11.97 4.61
N LEU A 86 -1.32 11.37 3.58
CA LEU A 86 -2.05 10.10 3.69
C LEU A 86 -1.15 8.97 4.19
N SER A 87 0.06 8.84 3.66
CA SER A 87 0.99 7.79 4.09
C SER A 87 1.38 7.93 5.57
N GLY A 88 1.51 9.16 6.08
CA GLY A 88 1.77 9.41 7.50
C GLY A 88 0.61 8.93 8.37
N ILE A 89 -0.63 9.25 8.00
CA ILE A 89 -1.83 8.81 8.74
C ILE A 89 -1.97 7.29 8.73
N GLN A 90 -1.79 6.65 7.58
CA GLN A 90 -1.89 5.19 7.44
C GLN A 90 -0.82 4.48 8.27
N THR A 91 0.42 4.99 8.25
CA THR A 91 1.52 4.46 9.06
C THR A 91 1.24 4.61 10.55
N ALA A 92 0.75 5.78 10.98
CA ALA A 92 0.37 6.01 12.37
C ALA A 92 -0.77 5.09 12.82
N ALA A 93 -1.78 4.87 11.97
CA ALA A 93 -2.89 3.97 12.26
C ALA A 93 -2.42 2.51 12.38
N LEU A 94 -1.52 2.04 11.50
CA LEU A 94 -0.90 0.71 11.60
C LEU A 94 -0.04 0.58 12.87
N GLY A 95 0.72 1.62 13.22
CA GLY A 95 1.47 1.65 14.48
C GLY A 95 0.56 1.58 15.71
N GLY A 96 -0.55 2.33 15.70
CA GLY A 96 -1.58 2.28 16.73
C GLY A 96 -2.24 0.89 16.82
N LEU A 97 -2.53 0.27 15.69
CA LEU A 97 -3.07 -1.09 15.62
C LEU A 97 -2.08 -2.13 16.16
N ALA A 98 -0.79 -2.01 15.83
CA ALA A 98 0.26 -2.89 16.35
C ALA A 98 0.41 -2.75 17.88
N LEU A 99 0.41 -1.53 18.39
CA LEU A 99 0.41 -1.26 19.84
C LEU A 99 -0.84 -1.85 20.52
N LEU A 100 -2.00 -1.75 19.87
CA LEU A 100 -3.25 -2.30 20.38
C LEU A 100 -3.21 -3.82 20.51
N ILE A 101 -2.69 -4.51 19.48
CA ILE A 101 -2.48 -5.97 19.50
C ILE A 101 -1.52 -6.36 20.63
N ASN A 102 -0.41 -5.64 20.78
CA ASN A 102 0.58 -5.94 21.82
C ASN A 102 0.01 -5.78 23.24
N ASN A 103 -0.82 -4.75 23.45
CA ASN A 103 -1.39 -4.44 24.76
C ASN A 103 -2.63 -5.28 25.11
N ARG A 104 -3.34 -5.83 24.12
CA ARG A 104 -4.59 -6.57 24.29
C ARG A 104 -4.57 -7.92 23.57
N PRO A 105 -4.02 -8.97 24.19
CA PRO A 105 -3.91 -10.28 23.56
C PRO A 105 -5.29 -10.86 23.19
N GLY A 106 -5.35 -11.46 22.01
CA GLY A 106 -6.54 -12.04 21.38
C GLY A 106 -7.30 -11.07 20.47
N ILE A 107 -7.04 -9.75 20.51
CA ILE A 107 -7.67 -8.80 19.60
C ILE A 107 -7.23 -9.04 18.15
N GLU A 108 -6.05 -9.63 17.96
CA GLU A 108 -5.55 -10.04 16.64
C GLU A 108 -6.46 -11.05 15.92
N LYS A 109 -7.36 -11.70 16.67
CA LYS A 109 -8.35 -12.65 16.13
C LYS A 109 -9.62 -11.96 15.63
N GLU A 110 -9.79 -10.67 15.93
CA GLU A 110 -10.93 -9.91 15.42
C GLU A 110 -10.74 -9.67 13.91
N PRO A 111 -11.73 -10.02 13.06
CA PRO A 111 -11.56 -9.97 11.62
C PRO A 111 -11.25 -8.54 11.12
N PHE A 112 -11.79 -7.53 11.79
CA PHE A 112 -11.57 -6.12 11.43
C PHE A 112 -10.13 -5.65 11.69
N VAL A 113 -9.37 -6.30 12.57
CA VAL A 113 -7.96 -5.98 12.79
C VAL A 113 -7.15 -6.32 11.54
N LEU A 114 -7.33 -7.53 11.01
CA LEU A 114 -6.67 -7.93 9.77
C LEU A 114 -7.12 -7.06 8.60
N VAL A 115 -8.44 -6.87 8.44
CA VAL A 115 -9.00 -6.08 7.33
C VAL A 115 -8.42 -4.66 7.36
N THR A 116 -8.34 -4.04 8.53
CA THR A 116 -7.70 -2.72 8.69
C THR A 116 -6.24 -2.73 8.26
N ALA A 117 -5.47 -3.72 8.73
CA ALA A 117 -4.05 -3.83 8.41
C ALA A 117 -3.83 -3.99 6.89
N LEU A 118 -4.64 -4.82 6.23
CA LEU A 118 -4.58 -5.03 4.79
C LEU A 118 -4.96 -3.77 4.00
N LEU A 119 -6.07 -3.12 4.37
CA LEU A 119 -6.53 -1.91 3.66
C LEU A 119 -5.51 -0.77 3.76
N PHE A 120 -4.96 -0.51 4.95
CA PHE A 120 -3.90 0.49 5.10
C PHE A 120 -2.59 0.07 4.45
N GLY A 121 -2.22 -1.21 4.50
CA GLY A 121 -1.04 -1.72 3.80
C GLY A 121 -1.13 -1.51 2.28
N VAL A 122 -2.26 -1.87 1.67
CA VAL A 122 -2.50 -1.65 0.23
C VAL A 122 -2.52 -0.15 -0.09
N ALA A 123 -3.17 0.67 0.75
CA ALA A 123 -3.19 2.12 0.55
C ALA A 123 -1.78 2.75 0.65
N LEU A 124 -0.90 2.23 1.52
CA LEU A 124 0.50 2.65 1.60
C LEU A 124 1.29 2.26 0.36
N ILE A 125 1.09 1.05 -0.17
CA ILE A 125 1.70 0.61 -1.42
C ILE A 125 1.26 1.54 -2.56
N CYS A 126 -0.04 1.87 -2.65
CA CYS A 126 -0.53 2.85 -3.62
C CYS A 126 0.12 4.24 -3.42
N SER A 127 0.26 4.70 -2.18
CA SER A 127 0.92 5.97 -1.87
C SER A 127 2.39 5.99 -2.31
N ALA A 128 3.13 4.91 -2.04
CA ALA A 128 4.51 4.74 -2.47
C ALA A 128 4.62 4.70 -4.01
N TRP A 129 3.68 4.03 -4.68
CA TRP A 129 3.62 4.00 -6.14
C TRP A 129 3.34 5.39 -6.73
N VAL A 130 2.38 6.13 -6.17
CA VAL A 130 2.10 7.51 -6.58
C VAL A 130 3.35 8.36 -6.41
N LEU A 131 3.93 8.43 -5.20
CA LEU A 131 5.11 9.25 -4.91
C LEU A 131 6.31 8.92 -5.80
N SER A 132 6.58 7.64 -6.03
CA SER A 132 7.68 7.21 -6.89
C SER A 132 7.44 7.48 -8.38
N SER A 133 6.17 7.57 -8.81
CA SER A 133 5.81 7.93 -10.19
C SER A 133 5.90 9.44 -10.50
N LEU A 134 5.77 10.31 -9.49
CA LEU A 134 5.73 11.77 -9.69
C LEU A 134 6.96 12.34 -10.41
N PRO A 135 8.20 11.95 -10.10
CA PRO A 135 9.37 12.42 -10.84
C PRO A 135 9.33 12.04 -12.32
N SER A 136 8.86 10.83 -12.65
CA SER A 136 8.72 10.39 -14.05
C SER A 136 7.68 11.22 -14.80
N ILE A 137 6.56 11.52 -14.16
CA ILE A 137 5.47 12.30 -14.76
C ILE A 137 5.87 13.77 -14.90
N SER A 138 6.54 14.34 -13.90
CA SER A 138 7.03 15.72 -13.97
C SER A 138 8.00 15.89 -15.14
N LEU A 139 8.97 14.99 -15.30
CA LEU A 139 9.92 15.01 -16.42
C LEU A 139 9.22 14.93 -17.78
N ARG A 140 8.18 14.10 -17.93
CA ARG A 140 7.39 14.01 -19.17
C ARG A 140 6.62 15.29 -19.46
N ILE A 141 6.09 15.96 -18.44
CA ILE A 141 5.44 17.27 -18.57
C ILE A 141 6.49 18.30 -19.03
N TYR A 142 7.63 18.41 -18.33
CA TYR A 142 8.71 19.32 -18.72
C TYR A 142 9.22 19.06 -20.14
N ALA A 143 9.34 17.80 -20.57
CA ALA A 143 9.76 17.44 -21.92
C ALA A 143 8.71 17.83 -22.97
N THR A 144 7.42 17.64 -22.71
CA THR A 144 6.32 17.93 -23.65
C THR A 144 6.13 19.44 -23.83
N TYR A 145 6.13 20.22 -22.74
CA TYR A 145 6.06 21.68 -22.83
C TYR A 145 7.38 22.30 -23.29
N GLY A 146 8.51 21.72 -22.87
CA GLY A 146 9.85 22.09 -23.35
C GLY A 146 10.03 21.84 -24.85
N SER A 147 9.43 20.79 -25.43
CA SER A 147 9.45 20.56 -26.87
C SER A 147 8.57 21.54 -27.65
N GLN A 148 7.42 21.94 -27.08
CA GLN A 148 6.59 23.02 -27.64
C GLN A 148 7.31 24.37 -27.61
N MET A 149 8.09 24.64 -26.55
CA MET A 149 8.99 25.80 -26.47
C MET A 149 10.21 25.67 -27.41
N ARG A 150 10.75 24.46 -27.64
CA ARG A 150 11.86 24.19 -28.58
C ARG A 150 11.48 24.30 -30.06
N LEU A 151 10.21 24.17 -30.42
CA LEU A 151 9.76 24.57 -31.77
C LEU A 151 10.03 26.07 -32.04
N LYS A 152 10.32 26.87 -31.01
CA LYS A 152 10.82 28.26 -31.13
C LYS A 152 12.35 28.40 -31.00
N SER A 153 13.12 27.34 -30.70
CA SER A 153 14.59 27.36 -30.62
C SER A 153 15.20 25.97 -30.93
N PRO A 154 15.86 25.76 -32.10
CA PRO A 154 16.19 24.43 -32.63
C PRO A 154 17.37 23.71 -31.96
N ARG A 155 18.01 24.28 -30.93
CA ARG A 155 19.21 23.72 -30.32
C ARG A 155 18.97 23.46 -28.84
N THR A 156 18.69 22.22 -28.48
CA THR A 156 19.27 21.52 -27.32
C THR A 156 18.70 20.11 -27.23
N GLY A 157 19.52 19.17 -26.77
CA GLY A 157 19.35 17.74 -26.96
C GLY A 157 18.12 17.10 -26.30
N THR A 158 17.69 16.02 -26.93
CA THR A 158 16.91 14.94 -26.33
C THR A 158 17.60 14.49 -25.04
N SER A 159 17.01 14.81 -23.88
CA SER A 159 17.56 14.39 -22.60
C SER A 159 17.27 12.90 -22.40
N LYS A 160 18.16 12.05 -22.90
CA LYS A 160 18.34 10.66 -22.44
C LYS A 160 18.88 10.60 -20.99
N LYS A 161 19.10 11.75 -20.33
CA LYS A 161 19.80 11.84 -19.03
C LYS A 161 18.90 11.64 -17.79
N TYR A 162 17.60 11.42 -17.96
CA TYR A 162 16.67 11.21 -16.84
C TYR A 162 16.11 9.78 -16.77
N GLU A 163 16.89 8.79 -17.20
CA GLU A 163 16.54 7.35 -17.20
C GLU A 163 16.41 6.73 -15.79
N ILE A 164 16.78 7.44 -14.71
CA ILE A 164 16.69 6.93 -13.33
C ILE A 164 15.26 6.46 -12.98
N TYR A 165 14.23 7.06 -13.59
CA TYR A 165 12.82 6.73 -13.36
C TYR A 165 12.17 5.94 -14.51
N GLU A 166 12.95 5.44 -15.47
CA GLU A 166 12.50 4.48 -16.49
C GLU A 166 12.87 3.05 -16.09
N LEU A 167 12.70 2.70 -14.81
CA LEU A 167 12.89 1.33 -14.36
C LEU A 167 11.94 0.40 -15.14
N PRO A 168 12.38 -0.82 -15.51
CA PRO A 168 11.56 -1.80 -16.23
C PRO A 168 10.20 -2.05 -15.56
N PHE A 169 10.15 -1.90 -14.24
CA PHE A 169 8.94 -2.00 -13.44
C PHE A 169 7.85 -0.99 -13.86
N TYR A 170 8.20 0.25 -14.19
CA TYR A 170 7.23 1.24 -14.71
C TYR A 170 6.76 0.93 -16.13
N HIS A 171 7.58 0.22 -16.92
CA HIS A 171 7.16 -0.29 -18.22
C HIS A 171 6.21 -1.48 -18.11
N ALA A 172 6.30 -2.28 -17.06
CA ALA A 172 5.32 -3.34 -16.78
C ALA A 172 3.92 -2.76 -16.51
N PHE A 173 3.83 -1.58 -15.89
CA PHE A 173 2.54 -0.90 -15.65
C PHE A 173 2.12 0.07 -16.78
N LYS A 174 2.67 -0.06 -17.99
CA LYS A 174 2.24 0.74 -19.15
C LYS A 174 0.73 0.54 -19.40
N GLY A 175 -0.08 1.52 -19.02
CA GLY A 175 -1.51 1.53 -19.25
C GLY A 175 -2.37 1.80 -18.01
N ILE A 176 -1.80 1.70 -16.80
CA ILE A 176 -2.51 2.10 -15.58
C ILE A 176 -2.40 3.62 -15.44
N PRO A 177 -3.51 4.38 -15.56
CA PRO A 177 -3.45 5.82 -15.40
C PRO A 177 -3.19 6.16 -13.93
N LEU A 178 -2.37 7.19 -13.67
CA LEU A 178 -2.08 7.67 -12.32
C LEU A 178 -3.36 7.91 -11.51
N SER A 179 -4.37 8.50 -12.17
CA SER A 179 -5.68 8.77 -11.56
C SER A 179 -6.33 7.52 -10.97
N TYR A 180 -6.18 6.35 -11.60
CA TYR A 180 -6.75 5.12 -11.09
C TYR A 180 -6.11 4.70 -9.77
N VAL A 181 -4.78 4.78 -9.66
CA VAL A 181 -4.09 4.41 -8.41
C VAL A 181 -4.36 5.44 -7.31
N VAL A 182 -4.45 6.73 -7.64
CA VAL A 182 -4.86 7.77 -6.68
C VAL A 182 -6.29 7.52 -6.20
N THR A 183 -7.22 7.13 -7.08
CA THR A 183 -8.59 6.76 -6.70
C THR A 183 -8.58 5.54 -5.78
N LEU A 184 -7.84 4.48 -6.13
CA LEU A 184 -7.72 3.29 -5.28
C LEU A 184 -7.14 3.63 -3.90
N GLN A 185 -6.07 4.43 -3.85
CA GLN A 185 -5.47 4.91 -2.60
C GLN A 185 -6.52 5.55 -1.68
N HIS A 186 -7.37 6.42 -2.23
CA HIS A 186 -8.44 7.08 -1.47
C HIS A 186 -9.49 6.10 -0.94
N TRP A 187 -9.95 5.16 -1.78
CA TRP A 187 -10.96 4.19 -1.37
C TRP A 187 -10.42 3.26 -0.28
N TYR A 188 -9.23 2.69 -0.47
CA TYR A 188 -8.62 1.83 0.53
C TYR A 188 -8.34 2.57 1.84
N TRP A 189 -7.90 3.82 1.76
CA TRP A 189 -7.73 4.67 2.94
C TRP A 189 -9.06 4.90 3.67
N GLY A 190 -10.11 5.31 2.96
CA GLY A 190 -11.42 5.59 3.56
C GLY A 190 -12.05 4.36 4.20
N ILE A 191 -12.06 3.23 3.50
CA ILE A 191 -12.57 1.96 4.05
C ILE A 191 -11.68 1.49 5.22
N GLY A 192 -10.36 1.69 5.13
CA GLY A 192 -9.41 1.40 6.20
C GLY A 192 -9.70 2.19 7.47
N ILE A 193 -10.03 3.48 7.36
CA ILE A 193 -10.44 4.31 8.51
C ILE A 193 -11.73 3.79 9.13
N LEU A 194 -12.74 3.43 8.32
CA LEU A 194 -14.00 2.90 8.83
C LEU A 194 -13.77 1.59 9.59
N SER A 195 -12.98 0.68 9.02
CA SER A 195 -12.58 -0.58 9.65
C SER A 195 -11.80 -0.36 10.95
N PHE A 196 -10.83 0.57 10.94
CA PHE A 196 -10.05 0.90 12.14
C PHE A 196 -10.94 1.48 13.25
N THR A 197 -11.84 2.39 12.90
CA THR A 197 -12.79 2.99 13.83
C THR A 197 -13.69 1.91 14.44
N TRP A 198 -14.12 0.94 13.63
CA TRP A 198 -14.90 -0.19 14.13
C TRP A 198 -14.13 -1.04 15.16
N VAL A 199 -12.84 -1.33 14.90
CA VAL A 199 -11.96 -1.98 15.89
C VAL A 199 -11.92 -1.18 17.20
N LEU A 200 -11.78 0.16 17.12
CA LEU A 200 -11.74 1.01 18.30
C LEU A 200 -13.07 1.00 19.08
N ILE A 201 -14.21 0.99 18.39
CA ILE A 201 -15.54 0.92 19.02
C ILE A 201 -15.75 -0.40 19.76
N GLN A 202 -15.15 -1.51 19.29
CA GLN A 202 -15.25 -2.81 19.95
C GLN A 202 -14.39 -2.92 21.21
N LEU A 203 -13.43 -2.01 21.41
CA LEU A 203 -12.49 -2.08 22.54
C LEU A 203 -13.10 -2.12 23.94
N PRO A 204 -14.17 -1.37 24.27
CA PRO A 204 -14.80 -1.44 25.59
C PRO A 204 -15.44 -2.80 25.87
N ASN A 205 -15.90 -3.50 24.83
CA ASN A 205 -16.59 -4.79 24.93
C ASN A 205 -15.63 -5.98 24.89
N TYR A 206 -14.38 -5.76 24.49
CA TYR A 206 -13.38 -6.81 24.39
C TYR A 206 -12.91 -7.24 25.79
N LYS A 207 -13.30 -8.45 26.20
CA LYS A 207 -12.79 -9.08 27.42
C LYS A 207 -11.45 -9.73 27.12
N PRO A 208 -10.31 -9.20 27.63
CA PRO A 208 -9.03 -9.81 27.36
C PRO A 208 -9.05 -11.25 27.86
N LYS A 209 -8.69 -12.20 27.00
CA LYS A 209 -8.33 -13.53 27.50
C LYS A 209 -7.17 -13.32 28.46
N GLN A 210 -7.38 -13.73 29.72
CA GLN A 210 -6.33 -13.68 30.73
C GLN A 210 -5.13 -14.42 30.15
N LYS A 211 -3.97 -13.77 30.02
CA LYS A 211 -2.73 -14.45 29.62
C LYS A 211 -2.59 -15.63 30.57
N ASP A 212 -2.60 -16.83 30.01
CA ASP A 212 -2.57 -18.05 30.80
C ASP A 212 -1.34 -17.98 31.71
N LYS A 213 -1.51 -18.14 33.03
CA LYS A 213 -0.43 -17.90 34.01
C LYS A 213 0.84 -18.71 33.66
N ALA A 214 0.65 -19.88 33.03
CA ALA A 214 1.73 -20.70 32.49
C ALA A 214 2.65 -19.92 31.52
N SER A 215 2.09 -19.13 30.59
CA SER A 215 2.88 -18.36 29.61
C SER A 215 3.73 -17.26 30.23
N LEU A 216 3.28 -16.65 31.33
CA LEU A 216 4.05 -15.64 32.05
C LEU A 216 5.19 -16.26 32.85
N ILE A 217 4.94 -17.42 33.47
CA ILE A 217 5.95 -18.20 34.18
C ILE A 217 7.03 -18.65 33.19
N ASP A 218 6.66 -19.15 32.01
CA ASP A 218 7.60 -19.58 30.98
C ASP A 218 8.47 -18.44 30.46
N ILE A 219 7.90 -17.26 30.22
CA ILE A 219 8.66 -16.06 29.84
C ILE A 219 9.65 -15.66 30.94
N GLN A 220 9.24 -15.76 32.21
CA GLN A 220 10.07 -15.39 33.34
C GLN A 220 11.20 -16.40 33.57
N ILE A 221 10.94 -17.70 33.45
CA ILE A 221 11.96 -18.76 33.48
C ILE A 221 12.95 -18.59 32.32
N ASN A 222 12.47 -18.27 31.12
CA ASN A 222 13.33 -18.09 29.95
C ASN A 222 14.20 -16.82 30.09
N LYS A 223 13.69 -15.76 30.74
CA LYS A 223 14.46 -14.57 31.06
C LYS A 223 15.55 -14.85 32.11
N GLU A 224 15.22 -15.54 33.19
CA GLU A 224 16.16 -15.93 34.26
C GLU A 224 17.28 -16.86 33.75
N SER A 225 16.91 -17.88 32.96
CA SER A 225 17.88 -18.83 32.40
C SER A 225 18.85 -18.17 31.43
N ASN A 226 18.40 -17.25 30.57
CA ASN A 226 19.28 -16.47 29.70
C ASN A 226 20.27 -15.62 30.52
N ILE A 227 19.81 -14.93 31.58
CA ILE A 227 20.69 -14.14 32.45
C ILE A 227 21.77 -15.01 33.11
N ALA A 228 21.41 -16.22 33.58
CA ALA A 228 22.36 -17.18 34.13
C ALA A 228 23.40 -17.65 33.10
N LEU A 229 22.99 -17.87 31.85
CA LEU A 229 23.87 -18.25 30.74
C LEU A 229 24.89 -17.15 30.41
N TYR A 230 24.48 -15.89 30.43
CA TYR A 230 25.40 -14.76 30.22
C TYR A 230 26.35 -14.53 31.39
N ARG A 231 25.91 -14.75 32.64
CA ARG A 231 26.81 -14.67 33.81
C ARG A 231 27.91 -15.72 33.79
N THR A 232 27.56 -16.96 33.47
CA THR A 232 28.55 -18.06 33.42
C THR A 232 29.58 -17.86 32.33
N LYS A 233 29.19 -17.31 31.17
CA LYS A 233 30.12 -17.05 30.06
C LYS A 233 31.18 -15.99 30.39
N ASN A 234 30.86 -14.99 31.21
CA ASN A 234 31.80 -13.96 31.64
C ASN A 234 32.83 -14.41 32.69
N ILE A 235 32.67 -15.60 33.28
CA ILE A 235 33.61 -16.12 34.28
C ILE A 235 34.81 -16.83 33.62
N TYR A 236 34.69 -17.21 32.35
CA TYR A 236 35.69 -18.00 31.62
C TYR A 236 36.47 -17.20 30.55
N THR A 237 36.40 -15.88 30.60
CA THR A 237 37.18 -14.93 29.78
C THR A 237 37.97 -14.02 30.69
#